data_AF-A0A9P7T2V6-F1
#
_entry.id   AF-A0A9P7T2V6-F1
#
_cell.length_a   1.000
_cell.length_b   1.000
_cell.length_c   1.000
_cell.angle_alpha   90.00
_cell.angle_beta   90.00
_cell.angle_gamma   90.00
#
_symmetry.space_group_name_H-M   'P 1'
#
loop_
_entity.id
_entity.type
_entity.pdbx_description
1 polymer ?
#
loop_
_entity_poly.entity_id
_entity_poly.type
_entity_poly.pdbx_seq_one_letter_code
_entity_poly.pdbx_strand_id
1 'polypeptide(L)'
;MSSQDAAQDKVMTDAATLDGPVHPADDNGVDTTTTTTRSDEKKSAIAAQNIRLTELFDDDDDEDDEFPSSAPIKQLPSSPPARMPSPTDTAAIKASDPEVMRSFYQRLFPWRHLFQWLNHSPTPTNDFGHREFAFTLQNDAYLRYQSFATADLLRKDVLRLMPSRFEIGPVYSTNPRDRKTLRNSSAFKPLAKELCFDIDLTDYDDIRTCCDKANICNKCWRFMTMAIKVVDVALREDFGFKHIMWVYSGRRGVHAWVCDKKVRSLDDQKRRAIAGYLEVIKGGAQSGKKVNVRRPLHPHLARSLEILKTHFQQDVLEVQDPWNTEDRFEKLLQLLPDRNLNESLRRKWDASPGRASTSKWADIDAVAKTGASKSLDARALLEAKQDIVLEYTYPRLDIEVSKKLNHLLKSPFVVHPGTGRVCVPIDTKALEDFDPLAVPTVQGLLGEIDSWRDEKDGGKDDANASTDADADGDADGDANNHKGKGVSDWEKTSLKPYVDYFRLFVNGIIRDEKDARVKRERNESSMDF
;
A
#
# COMPACT_ATOMS: atom_id res chain seq x y z
N MET A 1 -57.83 24.86 5.36
CA MET A 1 -57.41 26.22 4.95
C MET A 1 -57.75 27.14 6.11
N SER A 2 -56.88 28.01 6.61
CA SER A 2 -55.42 28.09 6.52
C SER A 2 -54.90 28.94 7.69
N SER A 3 -53.58 29.12 7.82
CA SER A 3 -52.88 29.93 8.84
C SER A 3 -52.91 29.30 10.25
N GLN A 4 -51.79 28.97 10.89
CA GLN A 4 -50.61 29.77 11.31
C GLN A 4 -50.88 30.54 12.62
N ASP A 5 -50.34 30.00 13.71
CA ASP A 5 -50.05 30.73 14.95
C ASP A 5 -48.53 30.86 15.11
N ALA A 6 -48.08 32.02 15.59
CA ALA A 6 -46.70 32.27 15.99
C ALA A 6 -46.69 32.61 17.49
N ALA A 7 -45.88 31.90 18.27
CA ALA A 7 -45.85 32.05 19.72
C ALA A 7 -44.81 33.07 20.18
N GLN A 8 -45.19 33.98 21.08
CA GLN A 8 -44.23 34.68 21.93
C GLN A 8 -44.81 35.19 23.25
N ASP A 9 -43.89 35.25 24.23
CA ASP A 9 -43.86 36.09 25.42
C ASP A 9 -44.62 35.68 26.71
N LYS A 10 -43.86 35.27 27.74
CA LYS A 10 -43.65 36.10 28.95
C LYS A 10 -42.50 35.64 29.85
N VAL A 11 -42.00 36.57 30.68
CA VAL A 11 -40.80 36.47 31.53
C VAL A 11 -41.11 36.94 32.96
N MET A 12 -40.53 36.30 33.99
CA MET A 12 -40.02 36.91 35.26
C MET A 12 -39.41 35.83 36.20
N THR A 13 -38.11 35.89 36.54
CA THR A 13 -37.50 36.36 37.83
C THR A 13 -37.97 35.60 39.09
N ASP A 14 -37.14 35.09 40.02
CA ASP A 14 -35.67 35.06 40.19
C ASP A 14 -35.31 33.93 41.24
N ALA A 15 -34.13 33.64 41.82
CA ALA A 15 -32.82 34.32 41.98
C ALA A 15 -31.67 33.31 42.33
N ALA A 16 -30.54 33.82 42.84
CA ALA A 16 -29.56 33.19 43.76
C ALA A 16 -28.52 32.14 43.25
N THR A 17 -27.38 32.67 42.76
CA THR A 17 -25.96 32.43 43.21
C THR A 17 -25.64 31.31 44.23
N LEU A 18 -24.47 30.62 44.23
CA LEU A 18 -23.19 30.75 43.48
C LEU A 18 -22.29 29.48 43.56
N ASP A 19 -21.17 29.51 42.84
CA ASP A 19 -20.09 28.52 42.57
C ASP A 19 -19.55 27.54 43.65
N GLY A 20 -18.85 26.49 43.16
CA GLY A 20 -17.82 25.69 43.89
C GLY A 20 -18.20 24.22 44.14
N PRO A 21 -17.23 23.28 44.33
CA PRO A 21 -15.87 23.51 44.87
C PRO A 21 -14.70 22.78 44.13
N VAL A 22 -13.51 22.83 44.75
CA VAL A 22 -12.22 22.24 44.32
C VAL A 22 -11.80 21.09 45.28
N HIS A 23 -10.70 20.39 44.98
CA HIS A 23 -9.97 19.39 45.78
C HIS A 23 -10.00 19.55 47.32
N PRO A 24 -9.76 18.43 48.02
CA PRO A 24 -8.64 18.40 48.98
C PRO A 24 -7.64 17.25 48.73
N ALA A 25 -6.53 17.29 49.48
CA ALA A 25 -5.52 16.24 49.69
C ALA A 25 -5.19 16.18 51.20
N ASP A 26 -4.16 15.43 51.58
CA ASP A 26 -3.46 15.45 52.89
C ASP A 26 -4.23 14.91 54.13
N ASP A 27 -3.64 14.28 55.17
CA ASP A 27 -2.27 13.74 55.37
C ASP A 27 -2.18 12.79 56.62
N ASN A 28 -1.14 11.95 56.65
CA ASN A 28 -0.38 11.32 57.77
C ASN A 28 -0.93 10.27 58.79
N GLY A 29 0.02 9.41 59.23
CA GLY A 29 0.07 8.74 60.56
C GLY A 29 -0.19 7.21 60.66
N VAL A 30 0.54 6.37 61.43
CA VAL A 30 1.98 6.23 61.80
C VAL A 30 2.19 4.89 62.60
N ASP A 31 3.34 4.20 62.40
CA ASP A 31 3.92 3.04 63.16
C ASP A 31 3.06 1.76 63.44
N THR A 32 3.59 0.53 63.51
CA THR A 32 4.61 0.04 64.48
C THR A 32 5.33 -1.25 64.01
N THR A 33 6.55 -1.49 64.52
CA THR A 33 7.49 -2.62 64.24
C THR A 33 7.11 -4.02 64.76
N THR A 34 7.64 -5.12 64.16
CA THR A 34 8.63 -6.06 64.80
C THR A 34 9.02 -7.29 63.91
N THR A 35 10.33 -7.38 63.63
CA THR A 35 11.27 -8.53 63.47
C THR A 35 10.78 -10.01 63.41
N THR A 36 11.36 -10.86 62.51
CA THR A 36 12.32 -11.99 62.82
C THR A 36 12.56 -13.06 61.70
N THR A 37 13.79 -13.11 61.16
CA THR A 37 14.57 -14.21 60.47
C THR A 37 14.03 -15.14 59.35
N ARG A 38 14.87 -15.31 58.30
CA ARG A 38 15.23 -16.53 57.48
C ARG A 38 14.11 -17.48 56.98
N SER A 39 14.11 -17.95 55.72
CA SER A 39 15.25 -18.42 54.90
C SER A 39 15.06 -18.25 53.37
N ASP A 40 16.09 -18.65 52.61
CA ASP A 40 16.19 -18.70 51.13
C ASP A 40 15.18 -19.70 50.49
N GLU A 41 14.87 -19.73 49.18
CA GLU A 41 15.66 -19.37 47.98
C GLU A 41 14.87 -18.75 46.79
N LYS A 42 15.61 -17.93 46.02
CA LYS A 42 15.55 -17.70 44.55
C LYS A 42 14.31 -18.15 43.75
N LYS A 43 13.64 -17.17 43.14
CA LYS A 43 13.25 -17.21 41.70
C LYS A 43 13.27 -15.80 41.13
N SER A 44 14.04 -15.59 40.05
CA SER A 44 14.13 -14.29 39.38
C SER A 44 12.97 -14.11 38.40
N ALA A 45 12.35 -12.93 38.43
CA ALA A 45 11.43 -12.46 37.41
C ALA A 45 11.76 -11.00 37.11
N ILE A 46 12.02 -10.69 35.84
CA ILE A 46 12.14 -9.31 35.35
C ILE A 46 11.22 -9.19 34.14
N ALA A 47 10.15 -8.41 34.30
CA ALA A 47 9.35 -7.91 33.19
C ALA A 47 9.96 -6.58 32.69
N ALA A 48 9.61 -6.19 31.47
CA ALA A 48 10.17 -5.01 30.81
C ALA A 48 9.71 -3.69 31.45
N GLN A 49 10.51 -2.63 31.26
CA GLN A 49 9.97 -1.30 30.97
C GLN A 49 10.95 -0.47 30.13
N ASN A 50 10.41 0.27 29.16
CA ASN A 50 11.10 1.35 28.45
C ASN A 50 11.08 2.62 29.31
N ILE A 51 12.04 3.53 29.12
CA ILE A 51 11.74 4.97 29.06
C ILE A 51 12.81 5.74 28.24
N ARG A 52 12.28 6.65 27.41
CA ARG A 52 12.86 7.79 26.66
C ARG A 52 14.39 7.92 26.56
N LEU A 53 14.88 7.89 25.32
CA LEU A 53 16.14 8.51 24.92
C LEU A 53 15.84 9.90 24.30
N THR A 54 15.78 10.95 25.13
CA THR A 54 15.54 12.34 24.70
C THR A 54 16.30 13.34 25.58
N GLU A 55 17.60 13.12 25.78
CA GLU A 55 18.56 14.04 26.42
C GLU A 55 19.97 13.48 26.16
N LEU A 56 20.64 13.99 25.12
CA LEU A 56 22.03 13.74 24.68
C LEU A 56 22.24 14.53 23.37
N PHE A 57 23.46 15.03 23.12
CA PHE A 57 23.86 15.87 21.98
C PHE A 57 23.46 17.37 22.04
N ASP A 58 23.84 18.03 23.12
CA ASP A 58 24.74 19.21 23.09
C ASP A 58 26.08 18.71 23.71
N ASP A 59 27.29 19.20 23.46
CA ASP A 59 27.85 20.27 22.60
C ASP A 59 29.33 19.89 22.24
N ASP A 60 29.99 20.68 21.37
CA ASP A 60 31.46 20.77 21.12
C ASP A 60 32.21 19.50 20.60
N ASP A 61 33.32 19.55 19.84
CA ASP A 61 34.27 20.63 19.48
C ASP A 61 34.89 20.36 18.07
N ASP A 62 35.53 21.38 17.45
CA ASP A 62 36.35 21.25 16.22
C ASP A 62 37.85 21.09 16.56
N GLU A 63 38.62 20.27 15.83
CA GLU A 63 40.07 20.50 15.64
C GLU A 63 40.64 19.75 14.41
N ASP A 64 41.56 20.40 13.68
CA ASP A 64 42.27 19.88 12.49
C ASP A 64 43.54 19.11 12.87
N ASP A 65 43.98 18.15 12.04
CA ASP A 65 45.40 17.74 12.00
C ASP A 65 45.82 17.18 10.61
N GLU A 66 47.00 17.55 10.11
CA GLU A 66 47.39 17.41 8.69
C GLU A 66 48.77 16.73 8.45
N PHE A 67 48.75 15.57 7.76
CA PHE A 67 49.90 14.88 7.12
C PHE A 67 51.02 14.35 8.07
N PRO A 68 52.02 13.53 7.61
CA PRO A 68 52.31 13.08 6.24
C PRO A 68 52.43 11.54 6.03
N SER A 69 52.64 11.15 4.77
CA SER A 69 52.80 9.76 4.29
C SER A 69 54.23 9.23 4.35
N SER A 70 54.42 7.92 4.62
CA SER A 70 55.46 7.06 3.97
C SER A 70 55.39 5.57 4.35
N ALA A 71 55.00 4.68 3.41
CA ALA A 71 55.29 3.24 3.43
C ALA A 71 55.24 2.64 2.00
N PRO A 72 56.08 1.64 1.64
CA PRO A 72 56.33 1.29 0.23
C PRO A 72 55.33 0.32 -0.42
N ILE A 73 55.13 0.50 -1.72
CA ILE A 73 54.23 -0.29 -2.59
C ILE A 73 54.83 -1.69 -2.85
N LYS A 74 54.04 -2.74 -2.59
CA LYS A 74 54.31 -4.09 -3.12
C LYS A 74 53.60 -4.28 -4.47
N GLN A 75 54.37 -4.50 -5.53
CA GLN A 75 53.83 -4.85 -6.84
C GLN A 75 53.30 -6.29 -6.84
N LEU A 76 52.14 -6.49 -7.45
CA LEU A 76 51.58 -7.79 -7.85
C LEU A 76 51.29 -7.74 -9.36
N PRO A 77 51.39 -8.87 -10.09
CA PRO A 77 51.37 -8.87 -11.55
C PRO A 77 50.02 -8.47 -12.13
N SER A 78 50.03 -7.81 -13.30
CA SER A 78 48.83 -7.35 -13.99
C SER A 78 47.95 -8.51 -14.44
N SER A 79 46.68 -8.50 -14.02
CA SER A 79 45.64 -9.29 -14.67
C SER A 79 45.28 -8.67 -16.03
N PRO A 80 44.91 -9.48 -17.04
CA PRO A 80 44.41 -8.96 -18.32
C PRO A 80 43.09 -8.19 -18.12
N PRO A 81 42.74 -7.27 -19.04
CA PRO A 81 41.53 -6.44 -18.91
C PRO A 81 40.27 -7.30 -18.83
N ALA A 82 39.31 -6.86 -18.01
CA ALA A 82 38.06 -7.58 -17.79
C ALA A 82 37.29 -7.77 -19.10
N ARG A 83 36.97 -9.02 -19.41
CA ARG A 83 36.15 -9.38 -20.56
C ARG A 83 34.69 -9.02 -20.26
N MET A 84 34.11 -8.13 -21.06
CA MET A 84 32.68 -7.80 -21.00
C MET A 84 31.85 -9.09 -21.01
N PRO A 85 30.87 -9.27 -20.10
CA PRO A 85 30.06 -10.48 -20.05
C PRO A 85 29.20 -10.62 -21.30
N SER A 86 29.10 -11.85 -21.81
CA SER A 86 28.28 -12.20 -22.98
C SER A 86 26.79 -12.38 -22.60
N PRO A 87 25.84 -12.37 -23.57
CA PRO A 87 24.40 -12.30 -23.30
C PRO A 87 23.75 -13.46 -22.51
N THR A 88 24.54 -14.44 -22.04
CA THR A 88 24.09 -15.56 -21.20
C THR A 88 24.18 -15.28 -19.69
N ASP A 89 24.93 -14.27 -19.23
CA ASP A 89 25.19 -14.07 -17.80
C ASP A 89 24.14 -13.24 -17.05
N THR A 90 23.34 -12.41 -17.73
CA THR A 90 22.35 -11.52 -17.08
C THR A 90 21.28 -12.26 -16.27
N ALA A 91 21.00 -13.53 -16.59
CA ALA A 91 20.10 -14.39 -15.81
C ALA A 91 20.71 -14.94 -14.50
N ALA A 92 22.04 -14.97 -14.38
CA ALA A 92 22.74 -15.44 -13.18
C ALA A 92 22.94 -14.34 -12.12
N ILE A 93 22.84 -13.06 -12.52
CA ILE A 93 23.03 -11.91 -11.63
C ILE A 93 21.80 -11.73 -10.72
N LYS A 94 22.03 -11.36 -9.46
CA LYS A 94 20.95 -11.13 -8.48
C LYS A 94 20.13 -9.89 -8.85
N ALA A 95 18.82 -9.94 -8.64
CA ALA A 95 17.94 -8.80 -8.90
C ALA A 95 18.24 -7.56 -8.03
N SER A 96 18.92 -7.75 -6.90
CA SER A 96 19.39 -6.69 -6.00
C SER A 96 20.75 -6.11 -6.41
N ASP A 97 21.34 -6.54 -7.53
CA ASP A 97 22.64 -6.06 -7.97
C ASP A 97 22.55 -4.59 -8.45
N PRO A 98 23.43 -3.69 -7.98
CA PRO A 98 23.42 -2.29 -8.39
C PRO A 98 23.57 -2.06 -9.90
N GLU A 99 24.20 -2.95 -10.66
CA GLU A 99 24.39 -2.80 -12.11
C GLU A 99 23.13 -3.20 -12.90
N VAL A 100 22.50 -4.30 -12.53
CA VAL A 100 21.17 -4.72 -13.04
C VAL A 100 20.13 -3.64 -12.76
N MET A 101 20.11 -3.13 -11.52
CA MET A 101 19.18 -2.10 -11.09
C MET A 101 19.46 -0.74 -11.75
N ARG A 102 20.74 -0.35 -11.91
CA ARG A 102 21.15 0.83 -12.71
C ARG A 102 20.63 0.73 -14.14
N SER A 103 20.85 -0.40 -14.80
CA SER A 103 20.44 -0.63 -16.19
C SER A 103 18.93 -0.47 -16.37
N PHE A 104 18.13 -1.03 -15.45
CA PHE A 104 16.69 -0.86 -15.43
C PHE A 104 16.24 0.60 -15.25
N TYR A 105 16.76 1.30 -14.24
CA TYR A 105 16.41 2.71 -14.01
C TYR A 105 16.96 3.64 -15.10
N GLN A 106 17.99 3.25 -15.84
CA GLN A 106 18.56 4.04 -16.94
C GLN A 106 17.74 3.89 -18.25
N ARG A 107 17.29 2.67 -18.58
CA ARG A 107 16.71 2.29 -19.88
C ARG A 107 15.20 2.05 -19.86
N LEU A 108 14.69 1.40 -18.80
CA LEU A 108 13.34 0.80 -18.77
C LEU A 108 12.32 1.58 -17.93
N PHE A 109 12.76 2.26 -16.87
CA PHE A 109 11.83 2.92 -15.96
C PHE A 109 11.09 4.10 -16.64
N PRO A 110 9.74 4.20 -16.55
CA PRO A 110 8.94 5.15 -17.31
C PRO A 110 8.91 6.58 -16.69
N TRP A 111 10.08 7.21 -16.53
CA TRP A 111 10.30 8.50 -15.84
C TRP A 111 9.30 9.59 -16.25
N ARG A 112 9.11 9.79 -17.56
CA ARG A 112 8.17 10.77 -18.12
C ARG A 112 6.75 10.56 -17.62
N HIS A 113 6.27 9.31 -17.61
CA HIS A 113 4.91 8.98 -17.18
C HIS A 113 4.74 9.07 -15.66
N LEU A 114 5.77 8.70 -14.87
CA LEU A 114 5.76 8.89 -13.41
C LEU A 114 5.70 10.38 -13.04
N PHE A 115 6.49 11.21 -13.71
CA PHE A 115 6.45 12.66 -13.57
C PHE A 115 5.07 13.21 -13.95
N GLN A 116 4.57 12.89 -15.16
CA GLN A 116 3.27 13.38 -15.64
C GLN A 116 2.10 12.95 -14.76
N TRP A 117 2.18 11.76 -14.14
CA TRP A 117 1.23 11.31 -13.12
C TRP A 117 1.26 12.21 -11.89
N LEU A 118 2.41 12.32 -11.23
CA LEU A 118 2.55 12.99 -9.93
C LEU A 118 2.47 14.51 -9.98
N ASN A 119 2.80 15.09 -11.14
CA ASN A 119 2.74 16.51 -11.45
C ASN A 119 1.35 16.95 -11.98
N HIS A 120 0.49 15.99 -12.35
CA HIS A 120 -0.85 16.18 -12.93
C HIS A 120 -0.90 17.08 -14.19
N SER A 121 0.26 17.33 -14.80
CA SER A 121 0.49 18.32 -15.86
C SER A 121 1.66 17.89 -16.75
N PRO A 122 1.67 18.23 -18.05
CA PRO A 122 2.84 18.00 -18.90
C PRO A 122 4.04 18.89 -18.55
N THR A 123 3.81 20.09 -17.98
CA THR A 123 4.85 21.07 -17.61
C THR A 123 5.03 21.13 -16.09
N PRO A 124 6.25 21.30 -15.55
CA PRO A 124 6.52 21.31 -14.10
C PRO A 124 5.61 22.23 -13.27
N THR A 125 5.22 21.75 -12.10
CA THR A 125 4.42 22.47 -11.09
C THR A 125 4.86 22.10 -9.68
N ASN A 126 4.31 22.78 -8.67
CA ASN A 126 4.56 22.46 -7.26
C ASN A 126 4.02 21.07 -6.85
N ASP A 127 3.07 20.47 -7.58
CA ASP A 127 2.59 19.10 -7.32
C ASP A 127 3.69 18.04 -7.53
N PHE A 128 4.77 18.39 -8.24
CA PHE A 128 6.02 17.63 -8.28
C PHE A 128 7.13 18.31 -7.46
N GLY A 129 7.33 19.62 -7.64
CA GLY A 129 8.40 20.40 -7.00
C GLY A 129 8.39 20.37 -5.46
N HIS A 130 7.22 20.33 -4.83
CA HIS A 130 7.07 20.24 -3.38
C HIS A 130 6.68 18.82 -2.90
N ARG A 131 6.74 17.81 -3.76
CA ARG A 131 6.39 16.44 -3.39
C ARG A 131 7.54 15.75 -2.67
N GLU A 132 7.23 15.13 -1.53
CA GLU A 132 8.19 14.27 -0.84
C GLU A 132 8.36 12.93 -1.56
N PHE A 133 9.61 12.55 -1.75
CA PHE A 133 10.06 11.19 -2.01
C PHE A 133 10.91 10.73 -0.82
N ALA A 134 10.84 9.45 -0.49
CA ALA A 134 11.76 8.81 0.44
C ALA A 134 12.50 7.66 -0.23
N PHE A 135 13.82 7.59 -0.04
CA PHE A 135 14.68 6.56 -0.62
C PHE A 135 15.17 5.60 0.48
N THR A 136 15.02 4.29 0.28
CA THR A 136 15.77 3.28 1.04
C THR A 136 17.01 2.91 0.25
N LEU A 137 18.19 3.05 0.83
CA LEU A 137 19.45 2.64 0.18
C LEU A 137 19.71 1.14 0.35
N GLN A 138 20.82 0.64 -0.21
CA GLN A 138 21.21 -0.77 -0.10
C GLN A 138 21.75 -1.17 1.29
N ASN A 139 22.12 -0.17 2.11
CA ASN A 139 22.51 -0.32 3.52
C ASN A 139 21.35 0.04 4.49
N ASP A 140 20.09 -0.07 4.02
CA ASP A 140 18.85 0.29 4.71
C ASP A 140 18.73 1.75 5.21
N ALA A 141 19.70 2.62 4.92
CA ALA A 141 19.62 4.04 5.24
C ALA A 141 18.40 4.69 4.55
N TYR A 142 17.59 5.40 5.33
CA TYR A 142 16.28 5.90 4.91
C TYR A 142 16.26 7.43 4.77
N LEU A 143 16.37 7.91 3.53
CA LEU A 143 16.46 9.32 3.18
C LEU A 143 15.07 9.89 2.85
N ARG A 144 14.36 10.40 3.87
CA ARG A 144 13.10 11.13 3.72
C ARG A 144 13.28 12.54 3.14
N TYR A 145 12.15 13.20 2.83
CA TYR A 145 12.07 14.60 2.41
C TYR A 145 12.93 14.97 1.20
N GLN A 146 13.13 14.02 0.28
CA GLN A 146 13.70 14.32 -1.04
C GLN A 146 12.61 14.92 -1.94
N SER A 147 13.00 15.75 -2.91
CA SER A 147 12.07 16.52 -3.76
C SER A 147 12.77 17.04 -4.99
N PHE A 148 12.04 17.16 -6.10
CA PHE A 148 12.61 17.33 -7.43
C PHE A 148 11.71 18.23 -8.28
N ALA A 149 12.29 19.14 -9.07
CA ALA A 149 11.51 19.99 -9.97
C ALA A 149 11.12 19.28 -11.28
N THR A 150 11.91 18.30 -11.73
CA THR A 150 11.72 17.60 -13.01
C THR A 150 11.99 16.10 -12.90
N ALA A 151 11.52 15.34 -13.89
CA ALA A 151 11.78 13.90 -14.02
C ALA A 151 13.29 13.58 -14.01
N ASP A 152 14.10 14.42 -14.65
CA ASP A 152 15.52 14.18 -14.88
C ASP A 152 16.37 14.41 -13.62
N LEU A 153 15.95 15.34 -12.75
CA LEU A 153 16.56 15.52 -11.43
C LEU A 153 16.29 14.30 -10.53
N LEU A 154 15.07 13.73 -10.58
CA LEU A 154 14.74 12.48 -9.89
C LEU A 154 15.54 11.30 -10.47
N ARG A 155 15.57 11.15 -11.79
CA ARG A 155 16.35 10.11 -12.51
C ARG A 155 17.84 10.19 -12.15
N LYS A 156 18.42 11.39 -12.15
CA LYS A 156 19.84 11.63 -11.79
C LYS A 156 20.14 11.18 -10.36
N ASP A 157 19.31 11.54 -9.38
CA ASP A 157 19.54 11.13 -7.99
C ASP A 157 19.28 9.63 -7.76
N VAL A 158 18.31 9.02 -8.43
CA VAL A 158 18.09 7.55 -8.36
C VAL A 158 19.26 6.79 -8.98
N LEU A 159 19.79 7.23 -10.12
CA LEU A 159 20.99 6.61 -10.75
C LEU A 159 22.28 6.88 -9.97
N ARG A 160 22.34 7.95 -9.16
CA ARG A 160 23.48 8.29 -8.30
C ARG A 160 23.48 7.53 -6.99
N LEU A 161 22.35 7.49 -6.28
CA LEU A 161 22.21 6.88 -4.95
C LEU A 161 21.87 5.38 -5.00
N MET A 162 21.39 4.90 -6.15
CA MET A 162 21.03 3.51 -6.43
C MET A 162 20.13 2.85 -5.33
N PRO A 163 18.98 3.46 -4.98
CA PRO A 163 18.13 2.99 -3.90
C PRO A 163 17.51 1.61 -4.16
N SER A 164 17.38 0.80 -3.11
CA SER A 164 16.72 -0.52 -3.14
C SER A 164 15.21 -0.41 -3.38
N ARG A 165 14.61 0.70 -2.93
CA ARG A 165 13.26 1.16 -3.32
C ARG A 165 13.09 2.66 -3.06
N PHE A 166 12.08 3.27 -3.67
CA PHE A 166 11.60 4.59 -3.29
C PHE A 166 10.09 4.66 -3.11
N GLU A 167 9.67 5.59 -2.25
CA GLU A 167 8.32 5.77 -1.75
C GLU A 167 7.87 7.21 -2.00
N ILE A 168 6.57 7.40 -2.30
CA ILE A 168 5.98 8.68 -2.69
C ILE A 168 5.09 9.20 -1.56
N GLY A 169 5.37 10.43 -1.13
CA GLY A 169 4.68 11.16 -0.08
C GLY A 169 3.71 12.21 -0.63
N PRO A 170 3.26 13.14 0.24
CA PRO A 170 2.42 14.27 -0.15
C PRO A 170 3.21 15.37 -0.88
N VAL A 171 2.46 16.23 -1.54
CA VAL A 171 2.83 17.60 -1.90
C VAL A 171 2.74 18.47 -0.65
N TYR A 172 3.82 19.19 -0.32
CA TYR A 172 3.89 20.12 0.80
C TYR A 172 3.64 21.58 0.39
N SER A 173 3.41 22.44 1.39
CA SER A 173 3.32 23.90 1.23
C SER A 173 4.59 24.54 0.65
N THR A 174 5.76 23.98 0.97
CA THR A 174 7.08 24.39 0.46
C THR A 174 7.90 23.16 0.09
N ASN A 175 9.04 23.38 -0.57
CA ASN A 175 10.05 22.36 -0.85
C ASN A 175 10.41 21.52 0.41
N PRO A 176 10.22 20.18 0.41
CA PRO A 176 10.58 19.28 1.50
C PRO A 176 12.06 19.29 1.91
N ARG A 177 12.98 19.55 0.96
CA ARG A 177 14.42 19.62 1.24
C ARG A 177 14.75 20.83 2.14
N ASP A 178 14.01 21.93 1.98
CA ASP A 178 14.23 23.18 2.72
C ASP A 178 13.56 23.23 4.10
N ARG A 179 12.83 22.19 4.52
CA ARG A 179 12.03 22.19 5.76
C ARG A 179 12.78 22.61 7.04
N LYS A 180 14.11 22.43 7.08
CA LYS A 180 14.99 22.80 8.20
C LYS A 180 15.28 24.31 8.29
N THR A 181 15.16 25.07 7.21
CA THR A 181 15.46 26.52 7.18
C THR A 181 14.24 27.41 7.45
N LEU A 182 13.06 26.80 7.57
CA LEU A 182 11.79 27.50 7.80
C LEU A 182 11.68 28.00 9.25
N ARG A 183 11.71 29.32 9.42
CA ARG A 183 11.56 30.00 10.73
C ARG A 183 10.27 29.66 11.50
N ASN A 184 9.25 29.14 10.82
CA ASN A 184 8.02 28.65 11.44
C ASN A 184 7.74 27.22 10.94
N SER A 185 7.95 26.23 11.79
CA SER A 185 7.71 24.82 11.48
C SER A 185 6.25 24.52 11.12
N SER A 186 5.27 25.24 11.67
CA SER A 186 3.85 25.07 11.35
C SER A 186 3.47 25.54 9.92
N ALA A 187 4.36 26.27 9.25
CA ALA A 187 4.21 26.60 7.83
C ALA A 187 4.50 25.38 6.92
N PHE A 188 5.30 24.42 7.38
CA PHE A 188 5.58 23.18 6.64
C PHE A 188 4.49 22.14 6.90
N LYS A 189 3.56 21.99 5.96
CA LYS A 189 2.44 21.06 6.08
C LYS A 189 2.12 20.39 4.75
N PRO A 190 1.67 19.12 4.76
CA PRO A 190 1.17 18.48 3.56
C PRO A 190 -0.14 19.14 3.11
N LEU A 191 -0.31 19.31 1.81
CA LEU A 191 -1.48 19.94 1.19
C LEU A 191 -2.30 18.95 0.35
N ALA A 192 -1.62 18.03 -0.35
CA ALA A 192 -2.27 17.05 -1.20
C ALA A 192 -1.49 15.73 -1.27
N LYS A 193 -2.21 14.61 -1.33
CA LYS A 193 -1.68 13.28 -1.64
C LYS A 193 -2.82 12.44 -2.18
N GLU A 194 -2.55 11.59 -3.15
CA GLU A 194 -3.44 10.52 -3.60
C GLU A 194 -3.99 9.75 -2.36
N LEU A 195 -5.24 9.28 -2.41
CA LEU A 195 -5.72 8.38 -1.36
C LEU A 195 -5.20 6.98 -1.69
N CYS A 196 -4.46 6.40 -0.75
CA CYS A 196 -3.80 5.12 -0.91
C CYS A 196 -4.47 4.05 -0.06
N PHE A 197 -4.47 2.82 -0.56
CA PHE A 197 -4.80 1.61 0.22
C PHE A 197 -3.69 0.57 -0.02
N ASP A 198 -3.34 -0.21 1.00
CA ASP A 198 -2.42 -1.35 0.89
C ASP A 198 -3.09 -2.60 1.48
N ILE A 199 -2.77 -3.75 0.89
CA ILE A 199 -3.42 -5.05 1.10
C ILE A 199 -2.33 -6.13 0.89
N ASP A 200 -1.91 -6.82 1.95
CA ASP A 200 -0.87 -7.85 1.91
C ASP A 200 -1.45 -9.23 2.28
N LEU A 201 -1.07 -10.28 1.54
CA LEU A 201 -1.44 -11.66 1.81
C LEU A 201 -0.99 -12.20 3.19
N THR A 202 -0.07 -11.56 3.93
CA THR A 202 0.15 -11.92 5.36
C THR A 202 -1.08 -11.73 6.22
N ASP A 203 -1.92 -10.74 5.92
CA ASP A 203 -3.12 -10.48 6.73
C ASP A 203 -4.17 -11.59 6.58
N TYR A 204 -3.93 -12.54 5.66
CA TYR A 204 -4.75 -13.70 5.36
C TYR A 204 -4.12 -15.03 5.84
N ASP A 205 -2.97 -15.01 6.53
CA ASP A 205 -2.23 -16.22 6.99
C ASP A 205 -3.03 -17.13 7.94
N ASP A 206 -4.06 -16.61 8.61
CA ASP A 206 -4.95 -17.38 9.48
C ASP A 206 -6.00 -18.21 8.70
N ILE A 207 -6.37 -17.79 7.49
CA ILE A 207 -7.40 -18.44 6.66
C ILE A 207 -6.84 -19.15 5.44
N ARG A 208 -5.73 -18.69 4.84
CA ARG A 208 -5.07 -19.42 3.75
C ARG A 208 -4.36 -20.69 4.26
N THR A 209 -4.11 -21.63 3.36
CA THR A 209 -3.47 -22.93 3.63
C THR A 209 -2.38 -23.27 2.63
N CYS A 210 -2.48 -22.78 1.39
CA CYS A 210 -1.58 -23.15 0.30
C CYS A 210 -0.18 -22.49 0.36
N CYS A 211 -0.01 -21.44 1.15
CA CYS A 211 1.23 -20.67 1.33
C CYS A 211 1.25 -20.03 2.73
N ASP A 212 2.44 -19.75 3.26
CA ASP A 212 2.64 -19.00 4.51
C ASP A 212 3.42 -17.68 4.28
N LYS A 213 3.27 -16.72 5.20
CA LYS A 213 4.15 -15.56 5.36
C LYS A 213 4.45 -14.82 4.04
N ALA A 214 5.64 -15.02 3.49
CA ALA A 214 6.18 -14.28 2.35
C ALA A 214 6.12 -15.05 1.02
N ASN A 215 5.47 -16.23 1.03
CA ASN A 215 5.23 -17.10 -0.11
C ASN A 215 3.84 -16.82 -0.73
N ILE A 216 3.71 -17.00 -2.04
CA ILE A 216 2.44 -16.86 -2.77
C ILE A 216 2.32 -17.89 -3.90
N CYS A 217 1.08 -18.19 -4.28
CA CYS A 217 0.72 -18.83 -5.54
C CYS A 217 -0.68 -18.36 -5.98
N ASN A 218 -1.08 -18.73 -7.20
CA ASN A 218 -2.33 -18.25 -7.80
C ASN A 218 -3.59 -18.67 -7.01
N LYS A 219 -3.51 -19.70 -6.14
CA LYS A 219 -4.58 -20.08 -5.21
C LYS A 219 -4.86 -19.01 -4.16
N CYS A 220 -3.83 -18.47 -3.49
CA CYS A 220 -4.04 -17.39 -2.51
C CYS A 220 -4.11 -16.02 -3.16
N TRP A 221 -3.61 -15.84 -4.38
CA TRP A 221 -3.75 -14.56 -5.11
C TRP A 221 -5.21 -14.14 -5.30
N ARG A 222 -6.15 -15.09 -5.37
CA ARG A 222 -7.59 -14.81 -5.43
C ARG A 222 -8.12 -13.95 -4.27
N PHE A 223 -7.44 -13.92 -3.11
CA PHE A 223 -7.76 -12.94 -2.04
C PHE A 223 -7.49 -11.49 -2.46
N MET A 224 -6.46 -11.24 -3.29
CA MET A 224 -6.21 -9.92 -3.87
C MET A 224 -7.24 -9.59 -4.96
N THR A 225 -7.63 -10.57 -5.77
CA THR A 225 -8.75 -10.44 -6.73
C THR A 225 -10.06 -10.05 -6.03
N MET A 226 -10.43 -10.77 -4.96
CA MET A 226 -11.59 -10.45 -4.12
C MET A 226 -11.51 -9.03 -3.53
N ALA A 227 -10.35 -8.68 -2.97
CA ALA A 227 -10.11 -7.38 -2.36
C ALA A 227 -10.23 -6.22 -3.36
N ILE A 228 -9.61 -6.35 -4.55
CA ILE A 228 -9.69 -5.35 -5.61
C ILE A 228 -11.15 -5.17 -6.07
N LYS A 229 -11.90 -6.26 -6.33
CA LYS A 229 -13.31 -6.16 -6.75
C LYS A 229 -14.14 -5.36 -5.76
N VAL A 230 -14.05 -5.68 -4.47
CA VAL A 230 -14.87 -5.05 -3.43
C VAL A 230 -14.50 -3.57 -3.23
N VAL A 231 -13.20 -3.25 -3.18
CA VAL A 231 -12.74 -1.87 -2.95
C VAL A 231 -12.92 -1.00 -4.19
N ASP A 232 -12.58 -1.49 -5.39
CA ASP A 232 -12.70 -0.71 -6.64
C ASP A 232 -14.17 -0.36 -6.95
N VAL A 233 -15.09 -1.32 -6.79
CA VAL A 233 -16.53 -1.07 -6.91
C VAL A 233 -17.01 -0.02 -5.90
N ALA A 234 -16.58 -0.10 -4.63
CA ALA A 234 -16.98 0.88 -3.63
C ALA A 234 -16.44 2.29 -3.92
N LEU A 235 -15.16 2.41 -4.31
CA LEU A 235 -14.55 3.69 -4.68
C LEU A 235 -15.22 4.32 -5.92
N ARG A 236 -15.69 3.51 -6.88
CA ARG A 236 -16.41 3.99 -8.07
C ARG A 236 -17.88 4.31 -7.81
N GLU A 237 -18.64 3.38 -7.25
CA GLU A 237 -20.09 3.49 -7.10
C GLU A 237 -20.49 4.34 -5.88
N ASP A 238 -19.85 4.14 -4.74
CA ASP A 238 -20.27 4.77 -3.47
C ASP A 238 -19.67 6.18 -3.32
N PHE A 239 -18.43 6.38 -3.78
CA PHE A 239 -17.70 7.65 -3.65
C PHE A 239 -17.54 8.45 -4.95
N GLY A 240 -17.89 7.86 -6.11
CA GLY A 240 -17.78 8.52 -7.41
C GLY A 240 -16.34 8.93 -7.75
N PHE A 241 -15.35 8.07 -7.49
CA PHE A 241 -13.96 8.28 -7.88
C PHE A 241 -13.67 7.65 -9.24
N LYS A 242 -12.92 8.35 -10.10
CA LYS A 242 -12.63 7.91 -11.47
C LYS A 242 -11.24 7.28 -11.60
N HIS A 243 -10.23 8.00 -11.12
CA HIS A 243 -8.81 7.78 -11.40
C HIS A 243 -8.20 6.90 -10.31
N ILE A 244 -8.67 5.66 -10.25
CA ILE A 244 -8.15 4.62 -9.37
C ILE A 244 -7.18 3.74 -10.17
N MET A 245 -5.92 3.66 -9.76
CA MET A 245 -4.93 2.74 -10.30
C MET A 245 -4.54 1.71 -9.23
N TRP A 246 -4.69 0.44 -9.55
CA TRP A 246 -4.16 -0.66 -8.75
C TRP A 246 -2.76 -1.05 -9.24
N VAL A 247 -1.89 -1.43 -8.31
CA VAL A 247 -0.47 -1.70 -8.56
C VAL A 247 -0.03 -2.90 -7.74
N TYR A 248 0.63 -3.87 -8.38
CA TYR A 248 1.24 -5.01 -7.69
C TYR A 248 2.41 -4.54 -6.82
N SER A 249 2.49 -5.02 -5.57
CA SER A 249 3.54 -4.62 -4.62
C SER A 249 4.94 -5.19 -4.93
N GLY A 250 5.07 -5.93 -6.04
CA GLY A 250 6.28 -6.66 -6.46
C GLY A 250 6.49 -8.01 -5.77
N ARG A 251 5.61 -8.38 -4.83
CA ARG A 251 5.68 -9.68 -4.14
C ARG A 251 4.33 -10.35 -3.89
N ARG A 252 3.50 -9.80 -3.00
CA ARG A 252 2.40 -10.55 -2.35
C ARG A 252 1.20 -9.68 -1.93
N GLY A 253 1.09 -8.47 -2.46
CA GLY A 253 0.05 -7.52 -2.11
C GLY A 253 -0.23 -6.55 -3.25
N VAL A 254 -1.21 -5.67 -3.04
CA VAL A 254 -1.66 -4.69 -4.04
C VAL A 254 -1.91 -3.34 -3.41
N HIS A 255 -1.40 -2.28 -4.05
CA HIS A 255 -1.61 -0.90 -3.64
C HIS A 255 -2.67 -0.26 -4.56
N ALA A 256 -3.65 0.46 -4.00
CA ALA A 256 -4.51 1.35 -4.77
C ALA A 256 -4.03 2.80 -4.66
N TRP A 257 -4.13 3.56 -5.75
CA TRP A 257 -3.84 4.99 -5.82
C TRP A 257 -5.02 5.73 -6.44
N VAL A 258 -5.79 6.45 -5.61
CA VAL A 258 -6.94 7.26 -6.06
C VAL A 258 -6.49 8.70 -6.28
N CYS A 259 -6.52 9.14 -7.54
CA CYS A 259 -5.81 10.31 -8.04
C CYS A 259 -6.71 11.50 -8.42
N ASP A 260 -8.05 11.37 -8.31
CA ASP A 260 -9.02 12.44 -8.53
C ASP A 260 -8.64 13.71 -7.74
N LYS A 261 -8.67 14.89 -8.37
CA LYS A 261 -8.29 16.18 -7.75
C LYS A 261 -8.96 16.41 -6.38
N LYS A 262 -10.27 16.14 -6.28
CA LYS A 262 -11.07 16.23 -5.03
C LYS A 262 -10.59 15.29 -3.92
N VAL A 263 -9.98 14.15 -4.29
CA VAL A 263 -9.46 13.12 -3.39
C VAL A 263 -8.05 13.47 -2.92
N ARG A 264 -7.22 14.04 -3.82
CA ARG A 264 -5.85 14.46 -3.47
C ARG A 264 -5.85 15.47 -2.32
N SER A 265 -6.82 16.37 -2.28
CA SER A 265 -7.00 17.41 -1.26
C SER A 265 -7.80 17.00 -0.01
N LEU A 266 -8.06 15.70 0.22
CA LEU A 266 -8.76 15.27 1.44
C LEU A 266 -7.87 15.33 2.67
N ASP A 267 -8.40 15.89 3.75
CA ASP A 267 -7.80 15.86 5.09
C ASP A 267 -7.91 14.50 5.79
N ASP A 268 -7.15 14.34 6.88
CA ASP A 268 -7.09 13.12 7.69
C ASP A 268 -8.43 12.70 8.31
N GLN A 269 -9.41 13.59 8.50
CA GLN A 269 -10.74 13.21 8.99
C GLN A 269 -11.56 12.57 7.87
N LYS A 270 -11.57 13.17 6.68
CA LYS A 270 -12.24 12.60 5.50
C LYS A 270 -11.59 11.29 5.06
N ARG A 271 -10.25 11.19 5.12
CA ARG A 271 -9.49 9.95 4.90
C ARG A 271 -9.87 8.85 5.90
N ARG A 272 -9.87 9.16 7.21
CA ARG A 272 -10.36 8.23 8.26
C ARG A 272 -11.79 7.76 8.02
N ALA A 273 -12.68 8.63 7.52
CA ALA A 273 -14.07 8.25 7.23
C ALA A 273 -14.18 7.27 6.04
N ILE A 274 -13.45 7.50 4.94
CA ILE A 274 -13.44 6.58 3.77
C ILE A 274 -12.79 5.26 4.16
N ALA A 275 -11.66 5.30 4.87
CA ALA A 275 -10.98 4.10 5.35
C ALA A 275 -11.89 3.30 6.30
N GLY A 276 -12.51 3.95 7.28
CA GLY A 276 -13.43 3.33 8.25
C GLY A 276 -14.76 2.82 7.66
N TYR A 277 -15.17 3.31 6.48
CA TYR A 277 -16.30 2.76 5.71
C TYR A 277 -15.97 1.38 5.11
N LEU A 278 -14.70 1.19 4.70
CA LEU A 278 -14.20 -0.06 4.12
C LEU A 278 -13.63 -1.01 5.18
N GLU A 279 -13.32 -0.54 6.40
CA GLU A 279 -12.78 -1.34 7.51
C GLU A 279 -13.86 -2.23 8.17
N VAL A 280 -14.05 -3.44 7.63
CA VAL A 280 -15.04 -4.43 8.14
C VAL A 280 -14.42 -5.44 9.11
N ILE A 281 -13.22 -5.95 8.78
CA ILE A 281 -12.48 -6.92 9.61
C ILE A 281 -11.73 -6.16 10.70
N LYS A 282 -11.96 -6.47 11.99
CA LYS A 282 -11.27 -5.81 13.11
C LYS A 282 -10.79 -6.83 14.13
N GLY A 283 -9.51 -6.71 14.53
CA GLY A 283 -8.84 -7.63 15.44
C GLY A 283 -7.78 -8.51 14.77
N GLY A 284 -6.74 -8.86 15.53
CA GLY A 284 -5.59 -9.63 15.02
C GLY A 284 -5.83 -11.15 14.94
N ALA A 285 -4.78 -11.90 14.59
CA ALA A 285 -4.83 -13.35 14.45
C ALA A 285 -5.26 -14.14 15.70
N GLN A 286 -5.14 -13.53 16.89
CA GLN A 286 -5.53 -14.10 18.20
C GLN A 286 -6.87 -13.56 18.74
N SER A 287 -7.57 -12.70 17.99
CA SER A 287 -8.95 -12.31 18.34
C SER A 287 -9.94 -13.37 17.88
N GLY A 288 -11.08 -13.48 18.58
CA GLY A 288 -12.23 -14.30 18.16
C GLY A 288 -12.96 -13.67 16.97
N LYS A 289 -14.28 -13.49 17.07
CA LYS A 289 -15.09 -12.92 15.99
C LYS A 289 -14.59 -11.52 15.55
N LYS A 290 -14.11 -11.43 14.31
CA LYS A 290 -13.50 -10.21 13.72
C LYS A 290 -14.53 -9.35 12.99
N VAL A 291 -15.59 -9.97 12.49
CA VAL A 291 -16.69 -9.28 11.81
C VAL A 291 -17.79 -8.89 12.79
N ASN A 292 -17.93 -7.59 13.04
CA ASN A 292 -18.86 -7.01 14.00
C ASN A 292 -19.68 -5.89 13.35
N VAL A 293 -20.51 -6.25 12.36
CA VAL A 293 -21.29 -5.33 11.54
C VAL A 293 -22.77 -5.23 11.93
N ARG A 294 -23.29 -4.00 11.93
CA ARG A 294 -24.70 -3.68 12.26
C ARG A 294 -25.68 -4.36 11.30
N ARG A 295 -26.87 -4.69 11.82
CA ARG A 295 -28.02 -5.20 11.06
C ARG A 295 -29.17 -4.17 11.01
N PRO A 296 -29.97 -4.08 9.92
CA PRO A 296 -29.76 -4.75 8.63
C PRO A 296 -28.43 -4.31 7.98
N LEU A 297 -27.88 -5.15 7.10
CA LEU A 297 -26.59 -4.89 6.47
C LEU A 297 -26.62 -3.58 5.66
N HIS A 298 -25.55 -2.81 5.76
CA HIS A 298 -25.34 -1.64 4.91
C HIS A 298 -25.26 -2.07 3.43
N PRO A 299 -25.79 -1.31 2.45
CA PRO A 299 -25.83 -1.71 1.03
C PRO A 299 -24.48 -2.15 0.46
N HIS A 300 -23.40 -1.46 0.82
CA HIS A 300 -22.02 -1.86 0.47
C HIS A 300 -21.66 -3.29 0.92
N LEU A 301 -22.09 -3.71 2.12
CA LEU A 301 -21.84 -5.07 2.65
C LEU A 301 -22.72 -6.11 1.96
N ALA A 302 -23.96 -5.77 1.64
CA ALA A 302 -24.86 -6.64 0.87
C ALA A 302 -24.33 -6.88 -0.55
N ARG A 303 -23.87 -5.83 -1.24
CA ARG A 303 -23.20 -5.92 -2.56
C ARG A 303 -21.87 -6.68 -2.46
N SER A 304 -21.10 -6.46 -1.40
CA SER A 304 -19.86 -7.22 -1.14
C SER A 304 -20.12 -8.71 -0.97
N LEU A 305 -21.13 -9.13 -0.20
CA LEU A 305 -21.51 -10.54 -0.09
C LEU A 305 -21.91 -11.15 -1.44
N GLU A 306 -22.64 -10.41 -2.28
CA GLU A 306 -23.02 -10.85 -3.62
C GLU A 306 -21.82 -11.04 -4.56
N ILE A 307 -20.81 -10.17 -4.48
CA ILE A 307 -19.52 -10.31 -5.18
C ILE A 307 -18.72 -11.52 -4.66
N LEU A 308 -18.68 -11.71 -3.34
CA LEU A 308 -17.78 -12.65 -2.68
C LEU A 308 -18.32 -14.09 -2.58
N LYS A 309 -19.64 -14.32 -2.69
CA LYS A 309 -20.27 -15.65 -2.48
C LYS A 309 -19.67 -16.78 -3.34
N THR A 310 -19.31 -16.51 -4.58
CA THR A 310 -18.76 -17.52 -5.51
C THR A 310 -17.31 -17.83 -5.17
N HIS A 311 -16.51 -16.79 -4.89
CA HIS A 311 -15.14 -16.92 -4.40
C HIS A 311 -15.08 -17.65 -3.04
N PHE A 312 -16.07 -17.45 -2.17
CA PHE A 312 -16.16 -18.20 -0.92
C PHE A 312 -16.36 -19.71 -1.16
N GLN A 313 -17.20 -20.11 -2.11
CA GLN A 313 -17.37 -21.53 -2.44
C GLN A 313 -16.12 -22.11 -3.09
N GLN A 314 -15.63 -21.47 -4.16
CA GLN A 314 -14.54 -22.00 -5.00
C GLN A 314 -13.16 -21.74 -4.39
N ASP A 315 -12.77 -20.47 -4.23
CA ASP A 315 -11.41 -20.13 -3.79
C ASP A 315 -11.17 -20.44 -2.31
N VAL A 316 -12.19 -20.33 -1.44
CA VAL A 316 -12.05 -20.63 0.00
C VAL A 316 -12.41 -22.08 0.32
N LEU A 317 -13.68 -22.49 0.20
CA LEU A 317 -14.11 -23.80 0.70
C LEU A 317 -13.54 -24.99 -0.07
N GLU A 318 -13.36 -24.87 -1.40
CA GLU A 318 -12.77 -25.94 -2.24
C GLU A 318 -11.23 -25.82 -2.33
N VAL A 319 -10.69 -24.62 -2.59
CA VAL A 319 -9.27 -24.45 -2.94
C VAL A 319 -8.34 -24.21 -1.74
N GLN A 320 -8.79 -23.52 -0.68
CA GLN A 320 -8.04 -23.44 0.59
C GLN A 320 -8.42 -24.57 1.56
N ASP A 321 -9.66 -25.08 1.53
CA ASP A 321 -10.17 -26.08 2.49
C ASP A 321 -9.83 -25.73 3.97
N PRO A 322 -10.17 -24.52 4.43
CA PRO A 322 -9.57 -23.92 5.63
C PRO A 322 -9.98 -24.62 6.94
N TRP A 323 -10.97 -25.51 6.95
CA TRP A 323 -11.51 -26.18 8.14
C TRP A 323 -11.25 -27.68 8.15
N ASN A 324 -10.28 -28.18 7.37
CA ASN A 324 -9.96 -29.60 7.37
C ASN A 324 -9.54 -30.10 8.77
N THR A 325 -8.65 -29.36 9.45
CA THR A 325 -8.13 -29.67 10.79
C THR A 325 -9.01 -29.18 11.95
N GLU A 326 -8.89 -29.85 13.09
CA GLU A 326 -9.61 -29.58 14.35
C GLU A 326 -9.43 -28.13 14.83
N ASP A 327 -8.18 -27.68 15.01
CA ASP A 327 -7.82 -26.30 15.41
C ASP A 327 -8.47 -25.20 14.56
N ARG A 328 -8.83 -25.51 13.30
CA ARG A 328 -9.45 -24.55 12.38
C ARG A 328 -10.97 -24.71 12.31
N PHE A 329 -11.54 -25.92 12.42
CA PHE A 329 -13.00 -26.05 12.52
C PHE A 329 -13.54 -25.64 13.90
N GLU A 330 -12.77 -25.75 14.97
CA GLU A 330 -13.15 -25.19 16.28
C GLU A 330 -13.30 -23.67 16.24
N LYS A 331 -12.46 -22.98 15.46
CA LYS A 331 -12.62 -21.53 15.21
C LYS A 331 -13.90 -21.21 14.44
N LEU A 332 -14.29 -22.04 13.45
CA LEU A 332 -15.59 -21.91 12.79
C LEU A 332 -16.75 -22.06 13.80
N LEU A 333 -16.70 -23.06 14.70
CA LEU A 333 -17.74 -23.25 15.71
C LEU A 333 -17.85 -22.07 16.67
N GLN A 334 -16.74 -21.42 17.04
CA GLN A 334 -16.75 -20.19 17.85
C GLN A 334 -17.42 -18.98 17.16
N LEU A 335 -17.63 -19.01 15.83
CA LEU A 335 -18.34 -17.98 15.08
C LEU A 335 -19.87 -18.25 14.96
N LEU A 336 -20.34 -19.44 15.35
CA LEU A 336 -21.75 -19.84 15.30
C LEU A 336 -22.47 -19.58 16.64
N PRO A 337 -23.77 -19.18 16.61
CA PRO A 337 -24.45 -18.62 17.78
C PRO A 337 -25.01 -19.64 18.78
N ASP A 338 -25.19 -20.92 18.40
CA ASP A 338 -25.87 -21.94 19.22
C ASP A 338 -24.90 -23.07 19.63
N ARG A 339 -24.76 -23.28 20.95
CA ARG A 339 -23.84 -24.28 21.51
C ARG A 339 -24.26 -25.73 21.23
N ASN A 340 -25.55 -26.03 21.18
CA ASN A 340 -26.05 -27.39 20.94
C ASN A 340 -25.83 -27.79 19.47
N LEU A 341 -26.02 -26.84 18.54
CA LEU A 341 -25.62 -26.97 17.15
C LEU A 341 -24.11 -27.22 17.03
N ASN A 342 -23.29 -26.44 17.75
CA ASN A 342 -21.83 -26.60 17.72
C ASN A 342 -21.36 -27.96 18.25
N GLU A 343 -21.92 -28.45 19.36
CA GLU A 343 -21.64 -29.80 19.85
C GLU A 343 -22.08 -30.89 18.87
N SER A 344 -23.22 -30.70 18.22
CA SER A 344 -23.74 -31.65 17.22
C SER A 344 -22.88 -31.70 15.96
N LEU A 345 -22.36 -30.55 15.52
CA LEU A 345 -21.41 -30.44 14.41
C LEU A 345 -20.06 -31.06 14.77
N ARG A 346 -19.50 -30.74 15.95
CA ARG A 346 -18.26 -31.34 16.47
C ARG A 346 -18.33 -32.87 16.44
N ARG A 347 -19.31 -33.46 17.15
CA ARG A 347 -19.51 -34.92 17.19
C ARG A 347 -19.65 -35.55 15.80
N LYS A 348 -20.24 -34.84 14.82
CA LYS A 348 -20.38 -35.30 13.43
C LYS A 348 -19.06 -35.26 12.66
N TRP A 349 -18.18 -34.32 12.97
CA TRP A 349 -16.87 -34.16 12.33
C TRP A 349 -15.81 -35.05 12.98
N ASP A 350 -15.85 -35.24 14.31
CA ASP A 350 -15.02 -36.21 15.04
C ASP A 350 -15.29 -37.65 14.55
N ALA A 351 -16.56 -37.98 14.33
CA ALA A 351 -17.00 -39.26 13.77
C ALA A 351 -16.74 -39.40 12.24
N SER A 352 -16.12 -38.41 11.60
CA SER A 352 -15.71 -38.45 10.18
C SER A 352 -14.51 -37.51 9.93
N PRO A 353 -13.29 -37.87 10.41
CA PRO A 353 -12.09 -37.06 10.20
C PRO A 353 -11.77 -36.84 8.72
N GLY A 354 -11.08 -35.72 8.39
CA GLY A 354 -10.73 -35.37 7.01
C GLY A 354 -11.90 -34.86 6.14
N ARG A 355 -13.08 -34.66 6.73
CA ARG A 355 -14.27 -34.13 6.04
C ARG A 355 -14.05 -32.68 5.57
N ALA A 356 -14.08 -32.48 4.25
CA ALA A 356 -13.77 -31.21 3.59
C ALA A 356 -14.67 -30.03 4.01
N SER A 357 -14.15 -28.82 3.89
CA SER A 357 -14.78 -27.56 4.33
C SER A 357 -16.10 -27.27 3.64
N THR A 358 -16.25 -27.64 2.36
CA THR A 358 -17.54 -27.61 1.64
C THR A 358 -18.62 -28.45 2.33
N SER A 359 -18.26 -29.66 2.76
CA SER A 359 -19.15 -30.56 3.50
C SER A 359 -19.44 -30.05 4.91
N LYS A 360 -18.43 -29.52 5.61
CA LYS A 360 -18.63 -28.86 6.93
C LYS A 360 -19.57 -27.66 6.82
N TRP A 361 -19.48 -26.85 5.77
CA TRP A 361 -20.37 -25.71 5.53
C TRP A 361 -21.84 -26.12 5.26
N ALA A 362 -22.03 -27.20 4.50
CA ALA A 362 -23.35 -27.77 4.24
C ALA A 362 -23.95 -28.47 5.48
N ASP A 363 -23.10 -29.07 6.33
CA ASP A 363 -23.52 -29.71 7.58
C ASP A 363 -24.21 -28.73 8.53
N ILE A 364 -23.78 -27.46 8.59
CA ILE A 364 -24.40 -26.41 9.43
C ILE A 364 -25.90 -26.32 9.13
N ASP A 365 -26.28 -26.24 7.85
CA ASP A 365 -27.68 -26.12 7.45
C ASP A 365 -28.44 -27.44 7.60
N ALA A 366 -27.76 -28.58 7.40
CA ALA A 366 -28.37 -29.90 7.58
C ALA A 366 -28.70 -30.20 9.04
N VAL A 367 -27.76 -29.96 9.96
CA VAL A 367 -27.90 -30.22 11.40
C VAL A 367 -28.83 -29.19 12.07
N ALA A 368 -28.85 -27.94 11.59
CA ALA A 368 -29.89 -26.98 11.93
C ALA A 368 -31.30 -27.49 11.58
N LYS A 369 -31.49 -28.01 10.35
CA LYS A 369 -32.78 -28.52 9.87
C LYS A 369 -33.27 -29.80 10.57
N THR A 370 -32.38 -30.61 11.15
CA THR A 370 -32.79 -31.77 11.97
C THR A 370 -33.30 -31.39 13.37
N GLY A 371 -33.36 -30.10 13.72
CA GLY A 371 -33.82 -29.65 15.04
C GLY A 371 -32.85 -29.95 16.18
N ALA A 372 -31.54 -30.01 15.88
CA ALA A 372 -30.49 -30.34 16.86
C ALA A 372 -30.42 -29.37 18.06
N SER A 373 -30.96 -28.16 17.91
CA SER A 373 -31.26 -27.24 19.01
C SER A 373 -32.69 -26.74 18.89
N LYS A 374 -33.47 -26.86 19.96
CA LYS A 374 -34.85 -26.36 20.04
C LYS A 374 -34.93 -24.83 20.21
N SER A 375 -33.81 -24.19 20.53
CA SER A 375 -33.66 -22.74 20.74
C SER A 375 -32.96 -22.04 19.57
N LEU A 376 -32.77 -22.72 18.42
CA LEU A 376 -32.00 -22.19 17.31
C LEU A 376 -32.73 -21.01 16.63
N ASP A 377 -32.20 -19.81 16.81
CA ASP A 377 -32.59 -18.67 15.98
C ASP A 377 -32.00 -18.81 14.56
N ALA A 378 -32.86 -19.17 13.62
CA ALA A 378 -32.52 -19.29 12.20
C ALA A 378 -32.07 -17.97 11.56
N ARG A 379 -32.51 -16.82 12.10
CA ARG A 379 -32.03 -15.50 11.66
C ARG A 379 -30.63 -15.25 12.18
N ALA A 380 -30.36 -15.47 13.47
CA ALA A 380 -29.01 -15.34 14.03
C ALA A 380 -28.02 -16.28 13.33
N LEU A 381 -28.44 -17.50 12.96
CA LEU A 381 -27.61 -18.42 12.17
C LEU A 381 -27.32 -17.87 10.76
N LEU A 382 -28.31 -17.32 10.06
CA LEU A 382 -28.10 -16.68 8.75
C LEU A 382 -27.16 -15.47 8.85
N GLU A 383 -27.36 -14.61 9.85
CA GLU A 383 -26.52 -13.43 10.09
C GLU A 383 -25.09 -13.85 10.46
N ALA A 384 -24.89 -14.92 11.24
CA ALA A 384 -23.58 -15.49 11.53
C ALA A 384 -22.91 -16.09 10.28
N LYS A 385 -23.64 -16.81 9.41
CA LYS A 385 -23.09 -17.31 8.14
C LYS A 385 -22.66 -16.18 7.21
N GLN A 386 -23.38 -15.06 7.18
CA GLN A 386 -22.96 -13.86 6.45
C GLN A 386 -21.66 -13.25 7.03
N ASP A 387 -21.55 -13.17 8.36
CA ASP A 387 -20.35 -12.65 9.01
C ASP A 387 -19.13 -13.56 8.76
N ILE A 388 -19.31 -14.89 8.73
CA ILE A 388 -18.26 -15.86 8.38
C ILE A 388 -17.82 -15.70 6.92
N VAL A 389 -18.73 -15.51 5.96
CA VAL A 389 -18.35 -15.24 4.56
C VAL A 389 -17.48 -13.98 4.49
N LEU A 390 -17.88 -12.89 5.16
CA LEU A 390 -17.08 -11.67 5.22
C LEU A 390 -15.70 -11.94 5.85
N GLU A 391 -15.61 -12.62 6.99
CA GLU A 391 -14.34 -12.85 7.70
C GLU A 391 -13.31 -13.63 6.86
N TYR A 392 -13.79 -14.50 5.97
CA TYR A 392 -12.98 -15.36 5.11
C TYR A 392 -12.75 -14.81 3.69
N THR A 393 -13.36 -13.70 3.27
CA THR A 393 -13.23 -13.20 1.88
C THR A 393 -13.13 -11.69 1.72
N TYR A 394 -13.58 -10.90 2.69
CA TYR A 394 -13.62 -9.45 2.58
C TYR A 394 -12.20 -8.83 2.70
N PRO A 395 -11.87 -7.75 1.96
CA PRO A 395 -10.59 -7.06 2.02
C PRO A 395 -10.11 -6.73 3.44
N ARG A 396 -8.88 -7.15 3.75
CA ARG A 396 -8.12 -6.78 4.95
C ARG A 396 -7.14 -5.68 4.53
N LEU A 397 -7.27 -4.48 5.10
CA LEU A 397 -6.57 -3.27 4.67
C LEU A 397 -5.54 -2.85 5.72
N ASP A 398 -4.32 -2.44 5.33
CA ASP A 398 -3.54 -1.57 6.20
C ASP A 398 -4.21 -0.20 6.23
N ILE A 399 -4.90 0.02 7.33
CA ILE A 399 -5.71 1.21 7.54
C ILE A 399 -4.85 2.45 7.82
N GLU A 400 -3.65 2.33 8.37
CA GLU A 400 -2.78 3.49 8.67
C GLU A 400 -2.16 4.09 7.40
N VAL A 401 -1.99 3.29 6.34
CA VAL A 401 -1.68 3.77 4.97
C VAL A 401 -2.77 4.72 4.46
N SER A 402 -4.03 4.41 4.79
CA SER A 402 -5.21 5.11 4.27
C SER A 402 -5.53 6.41 5.04
N LYS A 403 -5.23 6.46 6.35
CA LYS A 403 -5.75 7.50 7.27
C LYS A 403 -5.08 8.87 7.18
N LYS A 404 -3.79 8.95 6.85
CA LYS A 404 -2.96 10.17 7.03
C LYS A 404 -2.42 10.72 5.73
N LEU A 405 -2.53 12.03 5.54
CA LEU A 405 -2.04 12.74 4.34
C LEU A 405 -0.52 12.61 4.15
N ASN A 406 0.25 12.44 5.23
CA ASN A 406 1.72 12.35 5.19
C ASN A 406 2.31 10.93 5.05
N HIS A 407 1.47 9.92 4.73
CA HIS A 407 1.94 8.55 4.57
C HIS A 407 2.78 8.37 3.28
N LEU A 408 3.87 7.60 3.37
CA LEU A 408 4.78 7.26 2.29
C LEU A 408 4.47 5.86 1.77
N LEU A 409 4.22 5.71 0.47
CA LEU A 409 3.92 4.39 -0.13
C LEU A 409 4.81 4.13 -1.35
N LYS A 410 5.28 2.88 -1.48
CA LYS A 410 6.20 2.43 -2.54
C LYS A 410 5.70 2.82 -3.94
N SER A 411 6.59 3.45 -4.73
CA SER A 411 6.27 3.90 -6.08
C SER A 411 5.87 2.74 -7.01
N PRO A 412 4.95 2.96 -7.96
CA PRO A 412 4.82 2.10 -9.14
C PRO A 412 6.15 1.97 -9.90
N PHE A 413 6.27 0.89 -10.68
CA PHE A 413 7.41 0.55 -11.54
C PHE A 413 8.79 0.35 -10.85
N VAL A 414 8.91 0.45 -9.52
CA VAL A 414 10.15 0.05 -8.85
C VAL A 414 10.30 -1.47 -8.87
N VAL A 415 11.53 -1.97 -8.90
CA VAL A 415 11.83 -3.39 -8.74
C VAL A 415 11.73 -3.75 -7.25
N HIS A 416 11.08 -4.87 -6.91
CA HIS A 416 11.11 -5.41 -5.55
C HIS A 416 12.38 -6.25 -5.34
N PRO A 417 13.32 -5.86 -4.45
CA PRO A 417 14.68 -6.42 -4.43
C PRO A 417 14.74 -7.92 -4.09
N GLY A 418 13.77 -8.43 -3.30
CA GLY A 418 13.70 -9.84 -2.93
C GLY A 418 12.97 -10.75 -3.92
N THR A 419 12.57 -10.26 -5.10
CA THR A 419 11.91 -11.07 -6.16
C THR A 419 12.35 -10.68 -7.57
N GLY A 420 12.93 -9.50 -7.76
CA GLY A 420 13.23 -8.93 -9.05
C GLY A 420 12.02 -8.48 -9.86
N ARG A 421 10.79 -8.69 -9.39
CA ARG A 421 9.58 -8.28 -10.12
C ARG A 421 9.37 -6.77 -10.08
N VAL A 422 8.92 -6.21 -11.20
CA VAL A 422 8.52 -4.81 -11.31
C VAL A 422 7.15 -4.60 -10.62
N CYS A 423 6.99 -3.50 -9.89
CA CYS A 423 5.73 -3.10 -9.27
C CYS A 423 4.75 -2.53 -10.32
N VAL A 424 4.25 -3.39 -11.21
CA VAL A 424 3.42 -3.02 -12.36
C VAL A 424 1.98 -2.65 -11.97
N PRO A 425 1.34 -1.71 -12.68
CA PRO A 425 -0.12 -1.52 -12.61
C PRO A 425 -0.91 -2.76 -13.04
N ILE A 426 -2.14 -2.86 -12.52
CA ILE A 426 -3.10 -3.94 -12.80
C ILE A 426 -4.28 -3.36 -13.58
N ASP A 427 -4.68 -4.00 -14.69
CA ASP A 427 -5.92 -3.66 -15.40
C ASP A 427 -7.13 -4.28 -14.67
N THR A 428 -8.03 -3.44 -14.16
CA THR A 428 -9.23 -3.90 -13.46
C THR A 428 -10.28 -4.50 -14.40
N LYS A 429 -10.17 -4.29 -15.71
CA LYS A 429 -11.07 -4.89 -16.72
C LYS A 429 -10.77 -6.36 -16.99
N ALA A 430 -9.50 -6.76 -16.85
CA ALA A 430 -8.98 -8.11 -17.08
C ALA A 430 -8.42 -8.71 -15.76
N LEU A 431 -9.05 -8.38 -14.64
CA LEU A 431 -8.52 -8.63 -13.30
C LEU A 431 -8.30 -10.13 -12.97
N GLU A 432 -9.09 -11.03 -13.56
CA GLU A 432 -8.95 -12.48 -13.35
C GLU A 432 -7.73 -13.09 -14.05
N ASP A 433 -7.21 -12.39 -15.07
CA ASP A 433 -6.08 -12.81 -15.90
C ASP A 433 -4.72 -12.35 -15.34
N PHE A 434 -4.71 -11.54 -14.27
CA PHE A 434 -3.49 -11.05 -13.65
C PHE A 434 -2.80 -12.14 -12.81
N ASP A 435 -1.74 -12.73 -13.37
CA ASP A 435 -0.86 -13.67 -12.68
C ASP A 435 0.34 -12.92 -12.01
N PRO A 436 0.46 -12.94 -10.66
CA PRO A 436 1.53 -12.25 -9.93
C PRO A 436 2.90 -12.97 -10.03
N LEU A 437 2.93 -14.20 -10.53
CA LEU A 437 4.14 -14.99 -10.74
C LEU A 437 4.77 -14.68 -12.10
N ALA A 438 3.93 -14.45 -13.11
CA ALA A 438 4.30 -14.11 -14.49
C ALA A 438 4.69 -12.64 -14.71
N VAL A 439 4.48 -11.75 -13.73
CA VAL A 439 4.92 -10.35 -13.80
C VAL A 439 6.42 -10.27 -14.12
N PRO A 440 6.86 -9.46 -15.10
CA PRO A 440 8.26 -9.40 -15.53
C PRO A 440 9.25 -9.10 -14.40
N THR A 441 10.38 -9.81 -14.44
CA THR A 441 11.53 -9.57 -13.58
C THR A 441 12.56 -8.67 -14.27
N VAL A 442 13.34 -7.94 -13.48
CA VAL A 442 14.38 -7.04 -13.98
C VAL A 442 15.41 -7.76 -14.87
N GLN A 443 15.83 -8.97 -14.52
CA GLN A 443 16.74 -9.75 -15.37
C GLN A 443 16.09 -10.25 -16.66
N GLY A 444 14.80 -10.63 -16.61
CA GLY A 444 14.03 -11.01 -17.80
C GLY A 444 13.93 -9.85 -18.79
N LEU A 445 13.57 -8.66 -18.30
CA LEU A 445 13.46 -7.45 -19.11
C LEU A 445 14.80 -7.01 -19.72
N LEU A 446 15.92 -7.18 -19.01
CA LEU A 446 17.24 -6.88 -19.59
C LEU A 446 17.60 -7.90 -20.67
N GLY A 447 17.41 -9.20 -20.43
CA GLY A 447 17.64 -10.25 -21.42
C GLY A 447 16.74 -10.13 -22.67
N GLU A 448 15.52 -9.62 -22.53
CA GLU A 448 14.65 -9.26 -23.65
C GLU A 448 15.25 -8.13 -24.52
N ILE A 449 15.89 -7.12 -23.93
CA ILE A 449 16.57 -6.08 -24.72
C ILE A 449 17.87 -6.61 -25.34
N ASP A 450 18.67 -7.37 -24.58
CA ASP A 450 19.97 -7.89 -25.05
C ASP A 450 19.80 -8.94 -26.16
N SER A 451 18.61 -9.55 -26.27
CA SER A 451 18.21 -10.43 -27.39
C SER A 451 17.39 -9.72 -28.49
N TRP A 452 17.03 -8.45 -28.31
CA TRP A 452 16.29 -7.67 -29.31
C TRP A 452 17.17 -7.37 -30.52
N ARG A 453 16.92 -8.10 -31.61
CA ARG A 453 17.49 -7.79 -32.94
C ARG A 453 16.52 -6.86 -33.65
N ASP A 454 17.00 -5.70 -34.08
CA ASP A 454 16.21 -4.85 -34.96
C ASP A 454 16.00 -5.57 -36.30
N GLU A 455 14.72 -5.78 -36.68
CA GLU A 455 14.30 -6.38 -37.97
C GLU A 455 14.60 -5.48 -39.20
N LYS A 456 15.64 -4.63 -39.09
CA LYS A 456 16.09 -3.69 -40.12
C LYS A 456 17.58 -3.80 -40.43
N ASP A 457 18.37 -4.59 -39.71
CA ASP A 457 19.74 -4.91 -40.16
C ASP A 457 19.70 -5.96 -41.28
N GLY A 458 19.23 -5.51 -42.45
CA GLY A 458 19.21 -6.23 -43.70
C GLY A 458 20.58 -6.29 -44.38
N GLY A 459 21.65 -6.53 -43.61
CA GLY A 459 22.98 -6.90 -44.08
C GLY A 459 23.71 -5.82 -44.86
N LYS A 460 24.52 -5.02 -44.17
CA LYS A 460 25.74 -4.47 -44.75
C LYS A 460 26.85 -4.27 -43.72
N ASP A 461 27.93 -5.01 -43.90
CA ASP A 461 29.19 -4.74 -43.22
C ASP A 461 29.74 -3.38 -43.68
N ASP A 462 29.78 -2.41 -42.76
CA ASP A 462 30.69 -1.26 -42.86
C ASP A 462 31.20 -0.96 -41.44
N ALA A 463 32.49 -1.20 -41.22
CA ALA A 463 33.13 -0.98 -39.94
C ALA A 463 33.50 0.51 -39.74
N ASN A 464 33.84 0.85 -38.49
CA ASN A 464 34.57 2.06 -38.08
C ASN A 464 33.81 3.40 -38.10
N ALA A 465 33.13 3.70 -36.98
CA ALA A 465 32.97 5.08 -36.50
C ALA A 465 32.77 5.10 -34.96
N SER A 466 33.85 5.27 -34.21
CA SER A 466 33.77 5.64 -32.78
C SER A 466 33.79 7.16 -32.63
N THR A 467 32.80 7.75 -31.93
CA THR A 467 32.94 9.08 -31.30
C THR A 467 31.81 9.29 -30.30
N ASP A 468 32.17 9.68 -29.07
CA ASP A 468 31.23 10.17 -28.07
C ASP A 468 30.75 11.58 -28.42
N ALA A 469 29.46 11.87 -28.19
CA ALA A 469 28.90 13.21 -28.30
C ALA A 469 27.64 13.37 -27.42
N ASP A 470 27.81 13.83 -26.18
CA ASP A 470 26.70 14.26 -25.33
C ASP A 470 26.02 15.52 -25.92
N ALA A 471 24.77 15.38 -26.39
CA ALA A 471 23.98 16.50 -26.89
C ALA A 471 22.46 16.25 -26.81
N ASP A 472 21.90 16.20 -25.60
CA ASP A 472 20.45 16.20 -25.38
C ASP A 472 20.05 17.44 -24.54
N GLY A 473 19.88 18.56 -25.23
CA GLY A 473 19.38 19.81 -24.70
C GLY A 473 18.48 20.47 -25.73
N ASP A 474 17.16 20.32 -25.57
CA ASP A 474 16.17 20.86 -26.49
C ASP A 474 15.00 21.47 -25.72
N ALA A 475 14.59 22.68 -26.12
CA ALA A 475 13.59 23.50 -25.45
C ALA A 475 12.86 24.42 -26.46
N ASP A 476 11.58 24.11 -26.68
CA ASP A 476 10.55 24.90 -27.36
C ASP A 476 10.89 25.56 -28.71
N GLY A 477 10.46 24.89 -29.79
CA GLY A 477 10.29 25.46 -31.13
C GLY A 477 9.12 24.79 -31.86
N ASP A 478 8.23 25.60 -32.46
CA ASP A 478 7.01 25.11 -33.13
C ASP A 478 7.27 24.63 -34.58
N ALA A 479 6.30 23.92 -35.15
CA ALA A 479 6.12 23.56 -36.54
C ALA A 479 7.10 22.53 -37.18
N ASN A 480 6.55 21.31 -37.33
CA ASN A 480 6.69 20.49 -38.53
C ASN A 480 8.09 19.90 -38.89
N ASN A 481 8.56 18.92 -38.10
CA ASN A 481 9.63 18.02 -38.53
C ASN A 481 9.39 16.56 -38.09
N HIS A 482 8.82 15.74 -38.98
CA HIS A 482 8.71 14.28 -38.76
C HIS A 482 10.04 13.58 -39.06
N LYS A 483 10.98 13.63 -38.10
CA LYS A 483 12.14 12.72 -38.05
C LYS A 483 11.98 11.76 -36.87
N GLY A 484 12.38 10.51 -37.09
CA GLY A 484 11.96 9.38 -36.27
C GLY A 484 12.46 9.45 -34.83
N LYS A 485 11.54 9.47 -33.87
CA LYS A 485 11.86 9.13 -32.48
C LYS A 485 12.19 7.65 -32.41
N GLY A 486 13.35 7.32 -31.82
CA GLY A 486 13.70 5.94 -31.53
C GLY A 486 12.66 5.29 -30.62
N VAL A 487 12.32 4.02 -30.90
CA VAL A 487 11.45 3.21 -30.05
C VAL A 487 12.12 3.03 -28.70
N SER A 488 11.43 3.35 -27.61
CA SER A 488 12.02 3.34 -26.27
C SER A 488 12.29 1.91 -25.82
N ASP A 489 13.36 1.64 -25.07
CA ASP A 489 13.74 0.25 -24.74
C ASP A 489 12.65 -0.54 -23.99
N TRP A 490 11.81 0.11 -23.19
CA TRP A 490 10.65 -0.54 -22.55
C TRP A 490 9.56 -0.95 -23.54
N GLU A 491 9.51 -0.39 -24.74
CA GLU A 491 8.59 -0.81 -25.81
C GLU A 491 9.05 -2.08 -26.54
N LYS A 492 10.31 -2.50 -26.33
CA LYS A 492 10.91 -3.73 -26.86
C LYS A 492 10.72 -4.93 -25.93
N THR A 493 10.02 -4.75 -24.80
CA THR A 493 9.97 -5.72 -23.69
C THR A 493 8.54 -6.00 -23.21
N SER A 494 8.38 -7.07 -22.44
CA SER A 494 7.16 -7.45 -21.72
C SER A 494 6.68 -6.40 -20.69
N LEU A 495 7.48 -5.37 -20.41
CA LEU A 495 7.06 -4.19 -19.65
C LEU A 495 6.09 -3.28 -20.44
N LYS A 496 6.10 -3.33 -21.77
CA LYS A 496 5.28 -2.48 -22.67
C LYS A 496 3.80 -2.37 -22.28
N PRO A 497 3.01 -3.46 -22.16
CA PRO A 497 1.57 -3.36 -21.87
C PRO A 497 1.27 -2.61 -20.56
N TYR A 498 2.09 -2.79 -19.54
CA TYR A 498 1.93 -2.11 -18.25
C TYR A 498 2.20 -0.61 -18.33
N VAL A 499 3.22 -0.19 -19.09
CA VAL A 499 3.52 1.23 -19.33
C VAL A 499 2.49 1.87 -20.27
N ASP A 500 1.98 1.14 -21.26
CA ASP A 500 0.90 1.62 -22.13
C ASP A 500 -0.42 1.83 -21.36
N TYR A 501 -0.80 0.90 -20.47
CA TYR A 501 -1.93 1.07 -19.54
C TYR A 501 -1.72 2.28 -18.61
N PHE A 502 -0.53 2.44 -18.03
CA PHE A 502 -0.20 3.60 -17.19
C PHE A 502 -0.29 4.92 -17.97
N ARG A 503 0.24 4.96 -19.19
CA ARG A 503 0.16 6.13 -20.09
C ARG A 503 -1.30 6.52 -20.36
N LEU A 504 -2.19 5.55 -20.60
CA LEU A 504 -3.62 5.81 -20.77
C LEU A 504 -4.27 6.36 -19.49
N PHE A 505 -3.93 5.81 -18.32
CA PHE A 505 -4.39 6.29 -17.02
C PHE A 505 -3.97 7.76 -16.75
N VAL A 506 -2.69 8.07 -16.97
CA VAL A 506 -2.12 9.42 -16.78
C VAL A 506 -2.72 10.44 -17.75
N ASN A 507 -2.91 10.07 -19.02
CA ASN A 507 -3.62 10.92 -19.99
C ASN A 507 -5.06 11.20 -19.56
N GLY A 508 -5.73 10.23 -18.91
CA GLY A 508 -7.05 10.41 -18.32
C GLY A 508 -7.05 11.47 -17.20
N ILE A 509 -6.07 11.43 -16.30
CA ILE A 509 -5.92 12.45 -15.23
C ILE A 509 -5.68 13.84 -15.84
N ILE A 510 -4.70 13.98 -16.73
CA ILE A 510 -4.31 15.29 -17.30
C ILE A 510 -5.47 15.94 -18.08
N ARG A 511 -6.33 15.15 -18.74
CA ARG A 511 -7.55 15.68 -19.38
C ARG A 511 -8.54 16.22 -18.35
N ASP A 512 -8.96 15.41 -17.39
CA ASP A 512 -9.96 15.82 -16.39
C ASP A 512 -9.44 16.98 -15.50
N GLU A 513 -8.12 17.08 -15.28
CA GLU A 513 -7.45 18.18 -14.60
C GLU A 513 -7.52 19.51 -15.40
N LYS A 514 -7.36 19.44 -16.74
CA LYS A 514 -7.58 20.59 -17.65
C LYS A 514 -9.04 21.02 -17.71
N ASP A 515 -9.97 20.07 -17.82
CA ASP A 515 -11.42 20.35 -17.87
C ASP A 515 -11.90 21.04 -16.58
N ALA A 516 -11.34 20.66 -15.42
CA ALA A 516 -11.62 21.32 -14.15
C ALA A 516 -11.12 22.78 -14.12
N ARG A 517 -9.98 23.07 -14.75
CA ARG A 517 -9.44 24.45 -14.87
C ARG A 517 -10.33 25.31 -15.78
N VAL A 518 -10.66 24.84 -16.99
CA VAL A 518 -11.50 25.60 -17.94
C VAL A 518 -12.90 25.89 -17.37
N LYS A 519 -13.48 24.96 -16.59
CA LYS A 519 -14.75 25.20 -15.88
C LYS A 519 -14.64 26.27 -14.79
N ARG A 520 -13.51 26.34 -14.09
CA ARG A 520 -13.27 27.40 -13.10
C ARG A 520 -13.14 28.76 -13.78
N GLU A 521 -12.30 28.87 -14.81
CA GLU A 521 -12.07 30.12 -15.55
C GLU A 521 -13.37 30.66 -16.18
N ARG A 522 -14.28 29.77 -16.64
CA ARG A 522 -15.62 30.13 -17.11
C ARG A 522 -16.59 30.57 -16.00
N ASN A 523 -16.49 29.99 -14.81
CA ASN A 523 -17.36 30.39 -13.69
C ASN A 523 -16.92 31.74 -13.10
N GLU A 524 -15.61 31.99 -13.00
CA GLU A 524 -15.06 33.26 -12.52
C GLU A 524 -15.41 34.40 -13.51
N SER A 525 -15.18 34.22 -14.81
CA SER A 525 -15.61 35.18 -15.85
C SER A 525 -17.13 35.30 -16.05
N SER A 526 -17.94 34.46 -15.38
CA SER A 526 -19.40 34.56 -15.33
C SER A 526 -19.92 35.27 -14.07
N MET A 527 -19.03 35.72 -13.18
CA MET A 527 -19.36 36.50 -11.97
C MET A 527 -18.94 37.97 -12.06
N ASP A 528 -18.22 38.36 -13.12
CA ASP A 528 -17.74 39.73 -13.38
C ASP A 528 -18.67 40.55 -14.33
N PHE A 529 -19.99 40.27 -14.33
CA PHE A 529 -21.00 40.91 -15.19
C PHE A 529 -22.26 41.33 -14.41
#